data_AF-A0A7V8HS87-F1
#
_entry.id   AF-A0A7V8HS87-F1
#
_cell.length_a   1.000
_cell.length_b   1.000
_cell.length_c   1.000
_cell.angle_alpha   90.00
_cell.angle_beta   90.00
_cell.angle_gamma   90.00
#
_symmetry.space_group_name_H-M   'P 1'
#
loop_
_entity.id
_entity.type
_entity.pdbx_description
1 polymer ?
#
loop_
_entity_poly.entity_id
_entity_poly.type
_entity_poly.pdbx_seq_one_letter_code
_entity_poly.pdbx_strand_id
1 'polypeptide(L)'
;MYADWAGVAVGAGFNALYAVRRMGVDAVYAGALGTGPWSDRIRAALEREGIAHGGVTDREDDNGLCIALTDADAERTFVSVRGAETRLGPHGFDNVAVGAGDVAIFSGYTLIHRSAEALLAFMRRTAGHDFPAVFDTSPVIGQITDAQLDELVSYRPIWTCNEREGGILAERLGLGRTAPQTDNGGLCTALRDALHAPVVLRAGRGGAWVGSEDGTVEPVPGFPVTAVDTNGAGDCHTGRDMRRTVPWHRSGPRRQARERRGGHRRHPTRPGDLPHPR
;
A
#
# COMPACT_ATOMS: atom_id res chain seq x y z
N MET A 1 -22.86 7.35 26.21
CA MET A 1 -22.58 6.19 25.34
C MET A 1 -21.21 5.65 25.75
N TYR A 2 -21.07 4.34 25.90
CA TYR A 2 -19.82 3.68 26.29
C TYR A 2 -19.51 2.58 25.25
N ALA A 3 -18.24 2.29 25.02
CA ALA A 3 -17.80 1.20 24.14
C ALA A 3 -17.37 0.00 24.99
N ASP A 4 -17.70 -1.21 24.53
CA ASP A 4 -17.31 -2.46 25.20
C ASP A 4 -15.82 -2.79 25.00
N TRP A 5 -15.21 -2.27 23.93
CA TRP A 5 -13.80 -2.46 23.61
C TRP A 5 -13.24 -1.27 22.81
N ALA A 6 -11.95 -1.01 22.99
CA ALA A 6 -11.18 -0.10 22.15
C ALA A 6 -9.76 -0.65 21.97
N GLY A 7 -9.21 -0.47 20.77
CA GLY A 7 -7.86 -0.87 20.44
C GLY A 7 -7.22 0.05 19.43
N VAL A 8 -5.90 -0.04 19.33
CA VAL A 8 -5.09 0.74 18.39
C VAL A 8 -4.24 -0.24 17.59
N ALA A 9 -4.27 -0.11 16.27
CA ALA A 9 -3.45 -0.88 15.35
C ALA A 9 -2.83 0.05 14.30
N VAL A 10 -1.68 -0.36 13.77
CA VAL A 10 -1.05 0.29 12.62
C VAL A 10 -1.61 -0.38 11.36
N GLY A 11 -2.03 0.40 10.37
CA GLY A 11 -2.69 -0.10 9.17
C GLY A 11 -2.22 0.56 7.87
N ALA A 12 -3.09 0.56 6.86
CA ALA A 12 -2.81 1.09 5.51
C ALA A 12 -1.56 0.46 4.90
N GLY A 13 -0.64 1.27 4.36
CA GLY A 13 0.59 0.77 3.72
C GLY A 13 1.43 -0.18 4.58
N PHE A 14 1.34 -0.10 5.92
CA PHE A 14 1.97 -1.08 6.82
C PHE A 14 1.46 -2.51 6.59
N ASN A 15 0.16 -2.71 6.37
CA ASN A 15 -0.44 -4.03 6.20
C ASN A 15 0.11 -4.73 4.95
N ALA A 16 0.28 -3.98 3.86
CA ALA A 16 0.88 -4.48 2.62
C ALA A 16 2.33 -4.91 2.85
N LEU A 17 3.13 -4.06 3.49
CA LEU A 17 4.53 -4.36 3.79
C LEU A 17 4.67 -5.49 4.80
N TYR A 18 3.78 -5.58 5.79
CA TYR A 18 3.71 -6.71 6.71
C TYR A 18 3.46 -8.02 5.97
N ALA A 19 2.49 -8.06 5.05
CA ALA A 19 2.25 -9.24 4.21
C ALA A 19 3.48 -9.61 3.37
N VAL A 20 4.17 -8.63 2.78
CA VAL A 20 5.45 -8.82 2.05
C VAL A 20 6.52 -9.45 2.95
N ARG A 21 6.68 -8.95 4.18
CA ARG A 21 7.60 -9.52 5.18
C ARG A 21 7.27 -10.97 5.53
N ARG A 22 5.98 -11.31 5.64
CA ARG A 22 5.54 -12.69 5.90
C ARG A 22 5.89 -13.65 4.75
N MET A 23 6.15 -13.15 3.55
CA MET A 23 6.65 -13.93 2.42
C MET A 23 8.18 -14.05 2.37
N GLY A 24 8.90 -13.44 3.33
CA GLY A 24 10.36 -13.48 3.40
C GLY A 24 11.06 -12.46 2.50
N VAL A 25 10.33 -11.49 1.96
CA VAL A 25 10.87 -10.38 1.14
C VAL A 25 11.20 -9.20 2.05
N ASP A 26 12.30 -8.50 1.78
CA ASP A 26 12.66 -7.28 2.50
C ASP A 26 11.73 -6.13 2.09
N ALA A 27 11.38 -5.26 3.04
CA ALA A 27 10.36 -4.24 2.83
C ALA A 27 10.83 -2.87 3.35
N VAL A 28 10.49 -1.83 2.61
CA VAL A 28 10.79 -0.43 2.94
C VAL A 28 9.51 0.38 2.94
N TYR A 29 9.22 1.05 4.05
CA TYR A 29 8.16 2.05 4.13
C TYR A 29 8.70 3.41 3.67
N ALA A 30 8.19 3.89 2.53
CA ALA A 30 8.59 5.15 1.92
C ALA A 30 7.75 6.36 2.40
N GLY A 31 6.65 6.13 3.12
CA GLY A 31 5.80 7.21 3.62
C GLY A 31 6.50 8.08 4.67
N ALA A 32 6.00 9.31 4.83
CA ALA A 32 6.49 10.21 5.87
C ALA A 32 6.12 9.68 7.25
N LEU A 33 7.07 9.77 8.19
CA LEU A 33 6.79 9.62 9.61
C LEU A 33 6.96 10.95 10.32
N GLY A 34 6.05 11.27 11.23
CA GLY A 34 6.16 12.44 12.10
C GLY A 34 7.09 12.23 13.30
N THR A 35 6.95 13.12 14.29
CA THR A 35 7.69 13.06 15.58
C THR A 35 6.77 13.00 16.80
N GLY A 36 5.59 12.39 16.69
CA GLY A 36 4.64 12.25 17.79
C GLY A 36 4.31 10.79 18.17
N PRO A 37 3.42 10.60 19.17
CA PRO A 37 3.08 9.29 19.70
C PRO A 37 2.45 8.33 18.68
N TRP A 38 1.79 8.81 17.62
CA TRP A 38 1.31 7.95 16.54
C TRP A 38 2.47 7.48 15.67
N SER A 39 3.38 8.38 15.34
CA SER A 39 4.63 8.09 14.60
C SER A 39 5.51 7.09 15.36
N ASP A 40 5.61 7.22 16.68
CA ASP A 40 6.37 6.29 17.53
C ASP A 40 5.78 4.87 17.49
N ARG A 41 4.45 4.75 17.53
CA ARG A 41 3.77 3.45 17.38
C ARG A 41 4.01 2.85 16.01
N ILE A 42 3.95 3.66 14.94
CA ILE A 42 4.23 3.20 13.58
C ILE A 42 5.69 2.73 13.47
N ARG A 43 6.65 3.51 14.00
CA ARG A 43 8.07 3.16 14.00
C ARG A 43 8.33 1.85 14.75
N ALA A 44 7.76 1.70 15.94
CA ALA A 44 7.88 0.47 16.72
C ALA A 44 7.30 -0.76 15.98
N ALA A 45 6.17 -0.59 15.28
CA ALA A 45 5.58 -1.64 14.47
C ALA A 45 6.50 -2.01 13.28
N LEU A 46 7.01 -1.01 12.54
CA LEU A 46 7.95 -1.23 11.44
C LEU A 46 9.21 -1.97 11.91
N GLU A 47 9.81 -1.55 13.03
CA GLU A 47 11.00 -2.18 13.60
C GLU A 47 10.74 -3.63 14.03
N ARG A 48 9.61 -3.89 14.69
CA ARG A 48 9.22 -5.23 15.14
C ARG A 48 9.09 -6.21 13.97
N GLU A 49 8.55 -5.75 12.83
CA GLU A 49 8.36 -6.57 11.64
C GLU A 49 9.59 -6.58 10.70
N GLY A 50 10.65 -5.85 11.06
CA GLY A 50 11.87 -5.71 10.25
C GLY A 50 11.62 -4.99 8.92
N ILE A 51 10.72 -4.01 8.92
CA ILE A 51 10.45 -3.12 7.78
C ILE A 51 11.29 -1.86 7.97
N ALA A 52 12.14 -1.53 7.01
CA ALA A 52 12.96 -0.32 7.09
C ALA A 52 12.10 0.93 6.81
N HIS A 53 12.36 2.03 7.51
CA HIS A 53 11.81 3.34 7.13
C HIS A 53 12.78 4.03 6.17
N GLY A 54 12.37 4.15 4.91
CA GLY A 54 13.13 4.82 3.85
C GLY A 54 12.55 6.18 3.45
N GLY A 55 11.38 6.56 3.99
CA GLY A 55 10.76 7.86 3.75
C GLY A 55 11.40 8.99 4.56
N VAL A 56 10.87 10.19 4.37
CA VAL A 56 11.28 11.36 5.16
C VAL A 56 10.73 11.31 6.59
N THR A 57 11.39 12.02 7.50
CA THR A 57 10.83 12.31 8.83
C THR A 57 10.38 13.77 8.87
N ASP A 58 9.07 13.97 9.01
CA ASP A 58 8.45 15.26 9.30
C ASP A 58 8.69 15.59 10.77
N ARG A 59 9.23 16.78 11.05
CA ARG A 59 9.56 17.22 12.42
C ARG A 59 8.54 18.18 13.00
N GLU A 60 7.56 18.61 12.21
CA GLU A 60 6.58 19.61 12.61
C GLU A 60 5.29 18.95 13.13
N ASP A 61 5.00 17.74 12.67
CA ASP A 61 3.74 17.08 12.98
C ASP A 61 3.87 15.59 13.37
N ASP A 62 2.76 15.01 13.83
CA ASP A 62 2.56 13.57 14.00
C ASP A 62 1.89 12.94 12.76
N ASN A 63 1.95 11.61 12.66
CA ASN A 63 1.16 10.85 11.70
C ASN A 63 -0.34 10.88 12.02
N GLY A 64 -1.13 10.67 10.98
CA GLY A 64 -2.58 10.67 11.06
C GLY A 64 -3.10 9.45 11.81
N LEU A 65 -4.39 9.48 12.10
CA LEU A 65 -5.09 8.35 12.70
C LEU A 65 -6.48 8.21 12.06
N CYS A 66 -6.96 6.99 11.98
CA CYS A 66 -8.32 6.70 11.56
C CYS A 66 -9.09 6.13 12.75
N ILE A 67 -10.16 6.83 13.16
CA ILE A 67 -11.09 6.34 14.17
C ILE A 67 -12.16 5.53 13.44
N ALA A 68 -12.22 4.23 13.71
CA ALA A 68 -13.28 3.36 13.25
C ALA A 68 -14.26 3.11 14.40
N LEU A 69 -15.49 3.60 14.26
CA LEU A 69 -16.59 3.36 15.18
C LEU A 69 -17.46 2.27 14.57
N THR A 70 -17.73 1.20 15.31
CA THR A 70 -18.67 0.16 14.92
C THR A 70 -19.83 0.16 15.92
N ASP A 71 -21.06 0.27 15.44
CA ASP A 71 -22.24 0.25 16.32
C ASP A 71 -22.79 -1.17 16.54
N ALA A 72 -23.91 -1.26 17.27
CA ALA A 72 -24.55 -2.53 17.59
C ALA A 72 -25.12 -3.27 16.37
N ASP A 73 -25.38 -2.56 15.27
CA ASP A 73 -25.86 -3.12 14.00
C ASP A 73 -24.70 -3.50 13.07
N ALA A 74 -23.45 -3.40 13.55
CA ALA A 74 -22.21 -3.59 12.80
C ALA A 74 -21.95 -2.57 11.69
N GLU A 75 -22.65 -1.43 11.71
CA GLU A 75 -22.37 -0.31 10.82
C GLU A 75 -21.08 0.38 11.24
N ARG A 76 -20.24 0.72 10.24
CA ARG A 76 -18.90 1.28 10.47
C ARG A 76 -18.84 2.73 10.02
N THR A 77 -18.50 3.62 10.94
CA THR A 77 -18.19 5.03 10.66
C THR A 77 -16.69 5.28 10.82
N PHE A 78 -16.08 5.92 9.82
CA PHE A 78 -14.66 6.25 9.83
C PHE A 78 -14.45 7.76 9.90
N VAL A 79 -13.62 8.21 10.83
CA VAL A 79 -13.18 9.61 10.94
C VAL A 79 -11.67 9.63 10.88
N SER A 80 -11.12 10.18 9.80
CA SER A 80 -9.67 10.22 9.56
C SER A 80 -9.10 11.61 9.85
N VAL A 81 -8.06 11.65 10.68
CA VAL A 81 -7.26 12.84 10.93
C VAL A 81 -6.00 12.75 10.09
N ARG A 82 -5.73 13.81 9.31
CA ARG A 82 -4.56 13.89 8.43
C ARG A 82 -3.29 14.16 9.23
N GLY A 83 -2.22 13.42 8.97
CA GLY A 83 -0.91 13.68 9.55
C GLY A 83 0.19 13.86 8.51
N ALA A 84 1.42 13.66 8.98
CA ALA A 84 2.65 13.89 8.23
C ALA A 84 2.63 13.22 6.85
N GLU A 85 2.02 12.03 6.75
CA GLU A 85 1.88 11.26 5.50
C GLU A 85 1.12 11.98 4.38
N THR A 86 0.32 12.99 4.72
CA THR A 86 -0.53 13.73 3.76
C THR A 86 0.10 15.04 3.28
N ARG A 87 1.20 15.48 3.90
CA ARG A 87 1.76 16.84 3.75
C ARG A 87 3.04 16.94 2.94
N LEU A 88 3.54 15.79 2.46
CA LEU A 88 4.69 15.69 1.57
C LEU A 88 4.57 16.68 0.41
N GLY A 89 5.60 17.51 0.22
CA GLY A 89 5.76 18.34 -0.97
C GLY A 89 6.43 17.57 -2.12
N PRO A 90 6.72 18.23 -3.26
CA PRO A 90 7.25 17.58 -4.47
C PRO A 90 8.53 16.76 -4.25
N HIS A 91 9.34 17.12 -3.26
CA HIS A 91 10.60 16.44 -2.90
C HIS A 91 10.43 15.29 -1.90
N GLY A 92 9.18 14.94 -1.56
CA GLY A 92 8.86 13.99 -0.48
C GLY A 92 9.38 12.57 -0.67
N PHE A 93 9.72 12.18 -1.90
CA PHE A 93 10.28 10.87 -2.24
C PHE A 93 11.65 10.95 -2.91
N ASP A 94 12.38 12.06 -2.78
CA ASP A 94 13.71 12.24 -3.41
C ASP A 94 14.77 11.30 -2.83
N ASN A 95 14.58 10.85 -1.59
CA ASN A 95 15.45 9.89 -0.91
C ASN A 95 15.07 8.41 -1.18
N VAL A 96 14.01 8.18 -1.95
CA VAL A 96 13.53 6.84 -2.31
C VAL A 96 14.12 6.44 -3.65
N ALA A 97 14.95 5.41 -3.64
CA ALA A 97 15.47 4.76 -4.85
C ALA A 97 14.86 3.37 -4.98
N VAL A 98 14.43 3.04 -6.19
CA VAL A 98 13.84 1.73 -6.54
C VAL A 98 14.62 1.20 -7.74
N GLY A 99 15.25 0.03 -7.59
CA GLY A 99 15.99 -0.62 -8.67
C GLY A 99 15.17 -1.71 -9.36
N ALA A 100 15.65 -2.21 -10.50
CA ALA A 100 15.00 -3.26 -11.30
C ALA A 100 14.59 -4.54 -10.53
N GLY A 101 15.24 -4.82 -9.40
CA GLY A 101 14.92 -5.97 -8.54
C GLY A 101 13.88 -5.71 -7.46
N ASP A 102 13.41 -4.47 -7.34
CA ASP A 102 12.46 -4.01 -6.33
C ASP A 102 11.05 -3.92 -6.92
N VAL A 103 10.04 -3.78 -6.06
CA VAL A 103 8.65 -3.50 -6.46
C VAL A 103 8.17 -2.27 -5.69
N ALA A 104 7.61 -1.29 -6.40
CA ALA A 104 7.05 -0.09 -5.79
C ALA A 104 5.53 -0.21 -5.63
N ILE A 105 5.01 0.02 -4.42
CA ILE A 105 3.56 0.08 -4.14
C ILE A 105 3.16 1.52 -3.89
N PHE A 106 2.16 1.99 -4.63
CA PHE A 106 1.54 3.29 -4.48
C PHE A 106 0.11 3.13 -3.99
N SER A 107 -0.29 3.98 -3.04
CA SER A 107 -1.64 3.98 -2.48
C SER A 107 -2.42 5.17 -3.02
N GLY A 108 -3.66 4.95 -3.46
CA GLY A 108 -4.55 6.01 -3.93
C GLY A 108 -4.78 7.12 -2.91
N TYR A 109 -4.74 6.81 -1.60
CA TYR A 109 -4.82 7.83 -0.53
C TYR A 109 -3.73 8.92 -0.64
N THR A 110 -2.59 8.63 -1.25
CA THR A 110 -1.52 9.62 -1.45
C THR A 110 -1.95 10.74 -2.42
N LEU A 111 -2.90 10.49 -3.33
CA LEU A 111 -3.30 11.43 -4.38
C LEU A 111 -4.38 12.44 -3.98
N ILE A 112 -5.10 12.22 -2.86
CA ILE A 112 -6.20 13.09 -2.41
C ILE A 112 -5.76 14.15 -1.40
N HIS A 113 -4.45 14.31 -1.23
CA HIS A 113 -3.83 15.26 -0.31
C HIS A 113 -2.64 15.96 -0.97
N ARG A 114 -1.96 16.85 -0.24
CA ARG A 114 -0.78 17.56 -0.75
C ARG A 114 0.33 16.59 -1.20
N SER A 115 0.42 15.43 -0.54
CA SER A 115 1.30 14.31 -0.92
C SER A 115 1.16 13.84 -2.37
N ALA A 116 0.10 14.22 -3.08
CA ALA A 116 -0.05 13.97 -4.50
C ALA A 116 1.12 14.57 -5.30
N GLU A 117 1.57 15.77 -4.94
CA GLU A 117 2.69 16.45 -5.60
C GLU A 117 3.97 15.60 -5.51
N ALA A 118 4.21 14.97 -4.36
CA ALA A 118 5.35 14.09 -4.14
C ALA A 118 5.29 12.85 -5.03
N LEU A 119 4.12 12.20 -5.07
CA LEU A 119 3.93 10.96 -5.84
C LEU A 119 4.05 11.22 -7.35
N LEU A 120 3.42 12.27 -7.85
CA LEU A 120 3.50 12.63 -9.26
C LEU A 120 4.93 13.05 -9.65
N ALA A 121 5.64 13.79 -8.78
CA ALA A 121 7.05 14.12 -9.01
C ALA A 121 7.93 12.87 -9.06
N PHE A 122 7.69 11.89 -8.18
CA PHE A 122 8.36 10.59 -8.21
C PHE A 122 8.08 9.85 -9.51
N MET A 123 6.82 9.74 -9.93
CA MET A 123 6.40 9.06 -11.16
C MET A 123 7.02 9.70 -12.41
N ARG A 124 7.06 11.04 -12.48
CA ARG A 124 7.70 11.75 -13.60
C ARG A 124 9.21 11.51 -13.65
N ARG A 125 9.89 11.49 -12.50
CA ARG A 125 11.33 11.19 -12.40
C ARG A 125 11.66 9.74 -12.77
N THR A 126 10.73 8.83 -12.49
CA THR A 126 10.88 7.39 -12.75
C THR A 126 10.09 6.95 -13.98
N ALA A 127 9.76 7.88 -14.87
CA ALA A 127 9.12 7.56 -16.14
C ALA A 127 10.02 6.61 -16.95
N GLY A 128 9.46 5.49 -17.40
CA GLY A 128 10.25 4.41 -18.05
C GLY A 128 10.99 3.51 -17.06
N HIS A 129 10.51 3.41 -15.82
CA HIS A 129 11.04 2.51 -14.80
C HIS A 129 11.21 1.06 -15.30
N ASP A 130 12.26 0.40 -14.80
CA ASP A 130 12.57 -1.02 -15.04
C ASP A 130 12.12 -1.94 -13.90
N PHE A 131 11.49 -1.38 -12.88
CA PHE A 131 10.91 -2.08 -11.75
C PHE A 131 9.39 -2.24 -11.91
N PRO A 132 8.75 -3.28 -11.37
CA PRO A 132 7.30 -3.34 -11.31
C PRO A 132 6.71 -2.26 -10.39
N ALA A 133 5.77 -1.50 -10.92
CA ALA A 133 4.97 -0.54 -10.19
C ALA A 133 3.58 -1.12 -9.94
N VAL A 134 3.08 -1.03 -8.70
CA VAL A 134 1.72 -1.43 -8.31
C VAL A 134 0.99 -0.22 -7.77
N PHE A 135 -0.21 0.05 -8.27
CA PHE A 135 -1.07 1.12 -7.81
C PHE A 135 -2.37 0.55 -7.23
N ASP A 136 -2.54 0.68 -5.91
CA ASP A 136 -3.80 0.38 -5.24
C ASP A 136 -4.74 1.58 -5.36
N THR A 137 -5.84 1.40 -6.08
CA THR A 137 -6.82 2.46 -6.32
C THR A 137 -7.37 3.06 -5.03
N SER A 138 -7.48 2.21 -4.00
CA SER A 138 -8.15 2.52 -2.73
C SER A 138 -9.60 3.01 -2.92
N PRO A 139 -10.39 3.19 -1.84
CA PRO A 139 -11.76 3.72 -1.94
C PRO A 139 -11.87 5.18 -2.41
N VAL A 140 -10.77 5.78 -2.85
CA VAL A 140 -10.64 7.21 -3.17
C VAL A 140 -10.42 7.49 -4.65
N ILE A 141 -10.40 6.47 -5.51
CA ILE A 141 -10.16 6.62 -6.95
C ILE A 141 -11.18 7.54 -7.65
N GLY A 142 -12.40 7.65 -7.11
CA GLY A 142 -13.40 8.60 -7.60
C GLY A 142 -13.13 10.07 -7.23
N GLN A 143 -12.15 10.34 -6.36
CA GLN A 143 -11.83 11.68 -5.84
C GLN A 143 -10.59 12.31 -6.51
N ILE A 144 -9.81 11.54 -7.26
CA ILE A 144 -8.64 12.08 -7.96
C ILE A 144 -9.08 12.86 -9.20
N THR A 145 -8.24 13.80 -9.65
CA THR A 145 -8.51 14.60 -10.85
C THR A 145 -8.27 13.79 -12.13
N ASP A 146 -8.83 14.25 -13.25
CA ASP A 146 -8.57 13.65 -14.58
C ASP A 146 -7.08 13.70 -14.93
N ALA A 147 -6.41 14.82 -14.66
CA ALA A 147 -4.97 14.94 -14.88
C ALA A 147 -4.15 13.93 -14.04
N GLN A 148 -4.55 13.68 -12.79
CA GLN A 148 -3.91 12.65 -11.96
C GLN A 148 -4.13 11.25 -12.53
N LEU A 149 -5.35 10.97 -13.02
CA LEU A 149 -5.68 9.69 -13.65
C LEU A 149 -4.87 9.49 -14.94
N ASP A 150 -4.78 10.50 -15.80
CA ASP A 150 -4.00 10.46 -17.05
C ASP A 150 -2.51 10.21 -16.79
N GLU A 151 -1.93 10.81 -15.74
CA GLU A 151 -0.55 10.54 -15.33
C GLU A 151 -0.36 9.10 -14.87
N LEU A 152 -1.30 8.53 -14.10
CA LEU A 152 -1.26 7.13 -13.69
C LEU A 152 -1.39 6.17 -14.87
N VAL A 153 -2.32 6.44 -15.79
CA VAL A 153 -2.50 5.64 -17.01
C VAL A 153 -1.23 5.67 -17.85
N SER A 154 -0.61 6.84 -18.01
CA SER A 154 0.65 6.99 -18.74
C SER A 154 1.82 6.28 -18.05
N TYR A 155 1.81 6.23 -16.72
CA TYR A 155 2.82 5.51 -15.92
C TYR A 155 2.69 3.98 -16.01
N ARG A 156 1.53 3.47 -16.48
CA ARG A 156 1.24 2.03 -16.70
C ARG A 156 1.60 1.10 -15.51
N PRO A 157 1.18 1.40 -14.27
CA PRO A 157 1.36 0.47 -13.17
C PRO A 157 0.48 -0.76 -13.34
N ILE A 158 0.78 -1.81 -12.58
CA ILE A 158 -0.17 -2.88 -12.27
C ILE A 158 -1.25 -2.27 -11.37
N TRP A 159 -2.49 -2.29 -11.81
CA TRP A 159 -3.62 -1.76 -11.04
C TRP A 159 -4.15 -2.83 -10.11
N THR A 160 -4.44 -2.48 -8.86
CA THR A 160 -5.17 -3.35 -7.92
C THR A 160 -6.34 -2.58 -7.34
N CYS A 161 -7.51 -3.20 -7.41
CA CYS A 161 -8.78 -2.62 -6.96
C CYS A 161 -9.69 -3.73 -6.44
N ASN A 162 -10.67 -3.40 -5.61
CA ASN A 162 -11.79 -4.31 -5.36
C ASN A 162 -12.93 -4.07 -6.38
N GLU A 163 -13.98 -4.90 -6.33
CA GLU A 163 -15.16 -4.81 -7.21
C GLU A 163 -15.75 -3.39 -7.27
N ARG A 164 -15.94 -2.76 -6.10
CA ARG A 164 -16.51 -1.42 -5.99
C ARG A 164 -15.58 -0.37 -6.61
N GLU A 165 -14.30 -0.43 -6.29
CA GLU A 165 -13.28 0.48 -6.81
C GLU A 165 -13.10 0.32 -8.33
N GLY A 166 -13.12 -0.91 -8.83
CA GLY A 166 -13.08 -1.23 -10.25
C GLY A 166 -14.27 -0.65 -11.00
N GLY A 167 -15.47 -0.71 -10.40
CA GLY A 167 -16.66 -0.09 -10.96
C GLY A 167 -16.55 1.43 -11.07
N ILE A 168 -16.05 2.11 -10.03
CA ILE A 168 -15.80 3.56 -10.04
C ILE A 168 -14.73 3.91 -11.08
N LEU A 169 -13.65 3.14 -11.18
CA LEU A 169 -12.60 3.36 -12.17
C LEU A 169 -13.14 3.19 -13.60
N ALA A 170 -14.00 2.19 -13.84
CA ALA A 170 -14.63 2.00 -15.13
C ALA A 170 -15.54 3.18 -15.53
N GLU A 171 -16.29 3.75 -14.58
CA GLU A 171 -17.07 4.97 -14.80
C GLU A 171 -16.18 6.17 -15.15
N ARG A 172 -15.08 6.36 -14.40
CA ARG A 172 -14.08 7.42 -14.65
C ARG A 172 -13.45 7.31 -16.04
N LEU A 173 -13.24 6.09 -16.52
CA LEU A 173 -12.72 5.79 -17.86
C LEU A 173 -13.79 5.81 -18.97
N GLY A 174 -15.05 6.12 -18.63
CA GLY A 174 -16.14 6.17 -19.61
C GLY A 174 -16.56 4.81 -20.17
N LEU A 175 -16.28 3.71 -19.46
CA LEU A 175 -16.53 2.34 -19.94
C LEU A 175 -18.01 1.93 -19.88
N GLY A 176 -18.90 2.76 -19.32
CA GLY A 176 -20.36 2.64 -19.46
C GLY A 176 -20.90 1.20 -19.45
N ARG A 177 -21.42 0.74 -20.60
CA ARG A 177 -21.99 -0.61 -20.78
C ARG A 177 -20.95 -1.71 -21.09
N THR A 178 -19.70 -1.37 -21.42
CA THR A 178 -18.66 -2.36 -21.76
C THR A 178 -17.99 -2.95 -20.52
N ALA A 179 -18.18 -2.34 -19.34
CA ALA A 179 -17.75 -2.84 -18.04
C ALA A 179 -18.96 -3.36 -17.23
N PRO A 180 -19.32 -4.65 -17.34
CA PRO A 180 -20.44 -5.20 -16.59
C PRO A 180 -20.14 -5.22 -15.09
N GLN A 181 -20.83 -4.37 -14.32
CA GLN A 181 -20.66 -4.25 -12.87
C GLN A 181 -21.03 -5.51 -12.08
N THR A 182 -21.75 -6.45 -12.71
CA THR A 182 -22.17 -7.72 -12.11
C THR A 182 -21.30 -8.91 -12.56
N ASP A 183 -20.37 -8.69 -13.49
CA ASP A 183 -19.43 -9.70 -13.97
C ASP A 183 -18.00 -9.19 -13.80
N ASN A 184 -17.37 -9.66 -12.72
CA ASN A 184 -16.02 -9.27 -12.35
C ASN A 184 -14.97 -9.68 -13.40
N GLY A 185 -15.20 -10.76 -14.16
CA GLY A 185 -14.32 -11.14 -15.26
C GLY A 185 -14.37 -10.11 -16.39
N GLY A 186 -15.59 -9.77 -16.84
CA GLY A 186 -15.82 -8.73 -17.83
C GLY A 186 -15.34 -7.35 -17.39
N LEU A 187 -15.56 -6.97 -16.12
CA LEU A 187 -15.03 -5.72 -15.54
C LEU A 187 -13.49 -5.69 -15.58
N CYS A 188 -12.84 -6.78 -15.19
CA CYS A 188 -11.38 -6.89 -15.23
C CYS A 188 -10.85 -6.77 -16.67
N THR A 189 -11.47 -7.44 -17.64
CA THR A 189 -11.14 -7.30 -19.08
C THR A 189 -11.27 -5.87 -19.56
N ALA A 190 -12.41 -5.22 -19.30
CA ALA A 190 -12.68 -3.86 -19.74
C ALA A 190 -11.68 -2.85 -19.17
N LEU A 191 -11.38 -2.96 -17.87
CA LEU A 191 -10.38 -2.13 -17.21
C LEU A 191 -8.99 -2.34 -17.80
N ARG A 192 -8.56 -3.59 -17.96
CA ARG A 192 -7.24 -3.93 -18.51
C ARG A 192 -7.07 -3.37 -19.92
N ASP A 193 -8.08 -3.51 -20.77
CA ASP A 193 -8.03 -3.03 -22.14
C ASP A 193 -8.01 -1.50 -22.21
N ALA A 194 -8.77 -0.81 -21.35
CA ALA A 194 -8.80 0.64 -21.30
C ALA A 194 -7.52 1.26 -20.69
N LEU A 195 -6.94 0.61 -19.67
CA LEU A 195 -5.75 1.07 -18.98
C LEU A 195 -4.46 0.68 -19.72
N HIS A 196 -4.55 -0.24 -20.68
CA HIS A 196 -3.40 -0.85 -21.36
C HIS A 196 -2.33 -1.35 -20.37
N ALA A 197 -2.76 -1.92 -19.25
CA ALA A 197 -1.89 -2.35 -18.16
C ALA A 197 -2.52 -3.53 -17.40
N PRO A 198 -1.72 -4.33 -16.65
CA PRO A 198 -2.28 -5.40 -15.84
C PRO A 198 -3.25 -4.90 -14.78
N VAL A 199 -4.28 -5.71 -14.49
CA VAL A 199 -5.31 -5.39 -13.50
C VAL A 199 -5.53 -6.59 -12.59
N VAL A 200 -5.52 -6.35 -11.29
CA VAL A 200 -5.97 -7.28 -10.24
C VAL A 200 -7.28 -6.75 -9.68
N LEU A 201 -8.39 -7.43 -9.99
CA LEU A 201 -9.71 -7.13 -9.46
C LEU A 201 -10.05 -8.10 -8.33
N ARG A 202 -10.03 -7.63 -7.09
CA ARG A 202 -10.30 -8.40 -5.87
C ARG A 202 -11.80 -8.46 -5.62
N ALA A 203 -12.32 -9.65 -5.34
CA ALA A 203 -13.76 -9.87 -5.17
C ALA A 203 -14.14 -10.62 -3.90
N GLY A 204 -13.49 -10.26 -2.80
CA GLY A 204 -13.73 -10.84 -1.49
C GLY A 204 -13.73 -12.37 -1.52
N ARG A 205 -14.86 -12.99 -1.17
CA ARG A 205 -15.02 -14.45 -1.15
C ARG A 205 -14.92 -15.11 -2.54
N GLY A 206 -15.18 -14.36 -3.60
CA GLY A 206 -15.08 -14.82 -4.98
C GLY A 206 -13.64 -15.02 -5.46
N GLY A 207 -12.65 -14.54 -4.68
CA GLY A 207 -11.25 -14.56 -5.06
C GLY A 207 -10.84 -13.28 -5.75
N ALA A 208 -10.15 -13.39 -6.88
CA ALA A 208 -9.75 -12.25 -7.71
C ALA A 208 -9.77 -12.62 -9.19
N TRP A 209 -9.71 -11.61 -10.06
CA TRP A 209 -9.41 -11.77 -11.48
C TRP A 209 -8.11 -11.04 -11.80
N VAL A 210 -7.26 -11.69 -12.59
CA VAL A 210 -5.99 -11.12 -13.04
C VAL A 210 -6.04 -10.95 -14.55
N GLY A 211 -6.06 -9.70 -14.99
CA GLY A 211 -5.87 -9.31 -16.38
C GLY A 211 -4.40 -9.06 -16.66
N SER A 212 -3.82 -9.85 -17.55
CA SER A 212 -2.39 -9.86 -17.88
C SER A 212 -2.08 -9.03 -19.13
N GLU A 213 -0.81 -8.67 -19.33
CA GLU A 213 -0.36 -7.92 -20.51
C GLU A 213 -0.57 -8.67 -21.83
N ASP A 214 -0.66 -10.00 -21.79
CA ASP A 214 -0.85 -10.86 -22.97
C ASP A 214 -2.31 -10.92 -23.47
N GLY A 215 -3.26 -10.33 -22.75
CA GLY A 215 -4.67 -10.27 -23.12
C GLY A 215 -5.54 -11.25 -22.34
N THR A 216 -4.94 -12.11 -21.53
CA THR A 216 -5.67 -13.08 -20.74
C THR A 216 -6.28 -12.45 -19.49
N VAL A 217 -7.47 -12.92 -19.12
CA VAL A 217 -8.11 -12.62 -17.85
C VAL A 217 -8.48 -13.94 -17.19
N GLU A 218 -7.87 -14.22 -16.04
CA GLU A 218 -8.02 -15.50 -15.35
C GLU A 218 -8.56 -15.34 -13.92
N PRO A 219 -9.50 -16.20 -13.50
CA PRO A 219 -9.95 -16.23 -12.11
C PRO A 219 -8.90 -16.86 -11.20
N VAL A 220 -8.70 -16.25 -10.04
CA VAL A 220 -7.89 -16.75 -8.93
C VAL A 220 -8.83 -17.08 -7.77
N PRO A 221 -8.99 -18.37 -7.40
CA PRO A 221 -9.92 -18.76 -6.35
C PRO A 221 -9.59 -18.10 -5.00
N GLY A 222 -10.62 -17.66 -4.30
CA GLY A 222 -10.52 -17.22 -2.91
C GLY A 222 -10.19 -18.40 -1.99
N PHE A 223 -9.50 -18.13 -0.89
CA PHE A 223 -9.32 -19.12 0.17
C PHE A 223 -10.52 -19.04 1.13
N PRO A 224 -11.17 -20.16 1.47
CA PRO A 224 -12.27 -20.14 2.43
C PRO A 224 -11.74 -19.76 3.81
N VAL A 225 -12.14 -18.59 4.32
CA VAL A 225 -11.79 -18.08 5.65
C VAL A 225 -13.02 -17.44 6.28
N THR A 226 -13.19 -17.59 7.59
CA THR A 226 -14.20 -16.84 8.36
C THR A 226 -13.66 -15.45 8.62
N ALA A 227 -14.28 -14.42 8.03
CA ALA A 227 -13.84 -13.04 8.21
C ALA A 227 -14.09 -12.59 9.65
N VAL A 228 -13.00 -12.26 10.37
CA VAL A 228 -13.04 -11.67 11.72
C VAL A 228 -12.97 -10.14 11.63
N ASP A 229 -12.08 -9.65 10.78
CA ASP A 229 -12.01 -8.25 10.35
C ASP A 229 -11.51 -8.20 8.90
N THR A 230 -12.14 -7.40 8.05
CA THR A 230 -11.75 -7.21 6.65
C THR A 230 -10.85 -6.00 6.46
N ASN A 231 -10.63 -5.18 7.51
CA ASN A 231 -9.69 -4.06 7.44
C ASN A 231 -8.29 -4.57 7.09
N GLY A 232 -7.69 -3.98 6.05
CA GLY A 232 -6.37 -4.35 5.57
C GLY A 232 -6.31 -5.63 4.72
N ALA A 233 -7.42 -6.32 4.48
CA ALA A 233 -7.43 -7.49 3.58
C ALA A 233 -7.00 -7.12 2.15
N GLY A 234 -7.44 -5.95 1.68
CA GLY A 234 -7.01 -5.37 0.41
C GLY A 234 -5.51 -5.08 0.38
N ASP A 235 -4.99 -4.38 1.39
CA ASP A 235 -3.56 -4.06 1.54
C ASP A 235 -2.70 -5.33 1.55
N CYS A 236 -3.13 -6.36 2.31
CA CYS A 236 -2.42 -7.64 2.40
C CYS A 236 -2.43 -8.40 1.07
N HIS A 237 -3.54 -8.31 0.32
CA HIS A 237 -3.62 -8.89 -1.00
C HIS A 237 -2.70 -8.16 -1.99
N THR A 238 -2.67 -6.83 -1.96
CA THR A 238 -1.73 -6.01 -2.75
C THR A 238 -0.28 -6.40 -2.47
N GLY A 239 0.07 -6.67 -1.21
CA GLY A 239 1.38 -7.22 -0.86
C GLY A 239 1.64 -8.64 -1.39
N ARG A 240 0.64 -9.53 -1.37
CA ARG A 240 0.77 -10.94 -1.75
C ARG A 240 0.86 -11.18 -3.26
N ASP A 241 0.09 -10.44 -4.05
CA ASP A 241 -0.09 -10.70 -5.48
C ASP A 241 1.16 -10.44 -6.31
N MET A 242 2.10 -9.65 -5.79
CA MET A 242 3.44 -9.46 -6.38
C MET A 242 4.14 -10.77 -6.74
N ARG A 243 3.90 -11.85 -6.00
CA ARG A 243 4.56 -13.14 -6.28
C ARG A 243 4.12 -13.78 -7.60
N ARG A 244 2.94 -13.43 -8.11
CA ARG A 244 2.32 -14.08 -9.26
C ARG A 244 2.36 -13.21 -10.51
N THR A 245 2.26 -11.90 -10.37
CA THR A 245 2.28 -10.92 -11.48
C THR A 245 3.69 -10.42 -11.82
N VAL A 246 4.66 -10.57 -10.91
CA VAL A 246 6.07 -10.21 -11.16
C VAL A 246 6.92 -11.49 -11.23
N PRO A 247 7.69 -11.72 -12.31
CA PRO A 247 8.66 -12.81 -12.36
C PRO A 247 9.80 -12.57 -11.35
N TRP A 248 9.74 -13.20 -10.19
CA TRP A 248 10.84 -13.15 -9.22
C TRP A 248 11.98 -14.06 -9.67
N HIS A 249 13.11 -13.48 -10.07
CA HIS A 249 14.37 -14.22 -10.09
C HIS A 249 14.83 -14.44 -8.65
N ARG A 250 15.00 -15.69 -8.22
CA ARG A 250 15.64 -16.04 -6.94
C ARG A 250 17.09 -15.54 -6.96
N SER A 251 17.35 -14.34 -6.48
CA SER A 251 18.69 -13.87 -6.17
C SER A 251 19.11 -14.38 -4.79
N GLY A 252 20.23 -15.13 -4.78
CA GLY A 252 20.89 -15.66 -3.59
C GLY A 252 21.56 -14.57 -2.73
N PRO A 253 22.35 -14.96 -1.72
CA PRO A 253 22.37 -14.32 -0.40
C PRO A 253 22.98 -12.92 -0.37
N ARG A 254 22.22 -12.02 0.29
CA ARG A 254 22.63 -10.86 1.10
C ARG A 254 24.01 -10.28 0.77
N ARG A 255 24.03 -9.15 0.05
CA ARG A 255 25.13 -8.17 0.12
C ARG A 255 24.62 -6.75 0.38
N GLN A 256 24.96 -6.29 1.58
CA GLN A 256 25.44 -4.96 1.94
C GLN A 256 24.48 -3.76 1.80
N ALA A 257 23.65 -3.59 2.83
CA ALA A 257 23.38 -2.25 3.39
C ALA A 257 24.09 -2.15 4.76
N ARG A 258 25.40 -1.92 4.74
CA ARG A 258 26.17 -1.47 5.90
C ARG A 258 27.15 -0.41 5.41
N GLU A 259 27.27 0.66 6.21
CA GLU A 259 28.01 1.91 5.99
C GLU A 259 27.05 3.04 5.57
N ARG A 260 26.49 3.82 6.50
CA ARG A 260 27.21 4.84 7.27
C ARG A 260 26.58 5.02 8.66
N ARG A 261 27.27 4.56 9.70
CA ARG A 261 27.16 5.11 11.05
C ARG A 261 28.57 5.45 11.53
N GLY A 262 29.03 6.68 11.25
CA GLY A 262 29.94 7.35 12.17
C GLY A 262 29.12 7.69 13.41
N GLY A 263 29.52 7.46 14.64
CA GLY A 263 30.84 7.23 15.17
C GLY A 263 30.82 7.96 16.49
N HIS A 264 30.32 7.32 17.55
CA HIS A 264 30.52 7.80 18.91
C HIS A 264 30.76 6.64 19.87
N ARG A 265 31.69 6.92 20.78
CA ARG A 265 32.58 6.05 21.53
C ARG A 265 31.87 5.06 22.47
N ARG A 266 32.48 3.88 22.60
CA ARG A 266 32.21 2.87 23.63
C ARG A 266 32.83 3.28 24.98
N HIS A 267 32.15 2.95 26.08
CA HIS A 267 32.74 2.38 27.30
C HIS A 267 31.61 1.79 28.21
N PRO A 268 31.92 0.93 29.20
CA PRO A 268 31.39 -0.44 29.21
C PRO A 268 30.37 -0.79 30.30
N THR A 269 29.54 -1.78 29.96
CA THR A 269 28.82 -2.80 30.75
C THR A 269 28.75 -2.72 32.29
N ARG A 270 27.52 -2.85 32.81
CA ARG A 270 27.17 -3.75 33.94
C ARG A 270 25.80 -4.45 33.68
N PRO A 271 25.60 -5.69 34.18
CA PRO A 271 24.45 -6.56 33.84
C PRO A 271 23.33 -6.58 34.91
N GLY A 272 22.12 -7.00 34.50
CA GLY A 272 20.91 -7.21 35.33
C GLY A 272 19.74 -6.39 34.75
N ASP A 273 18.53 -6.88 34.49
CA ASP A 273 17.84 -8.11 34.84
C ASP A 273 16.83 -8.47 33.72
N LEU A 274 16.65 -9.76 33.48
CA LEU A 274 15.56 -10.33 32.70
C LEU A 274 14.39 -10.68 33.64
N PRO A 275 13.13 -10.38 33.31
CA PRO A 275 12.00 -11.09 33.90
C PRO A 275 11.56 -12.24 32.98
N HIS A 276 11.55 -13.45 33.54
CA HIS A 276 10.82 -14.59 33.01
C HIS A 276 9.30 -14.40 33.14
N PRO A 277 8.49 -15.05 32.29
CA PRO A 277 7.06 -14.80 32.18
C PRO A 277 6.23 -15.59 33.22
N ARG A 278 5.11 -15.00 33.62
CA ARG A 278 3.86 -15.69 33.98
C ARG A 278 2.75 -15.12 33.13
#